data_AF-A0A1V5KYD7-F1
#
_entry.id   AF-A0A1V5KYD7-F1
#
_cell.length_a   1.000
_cell.length_b   1.000
_cell.length_c   1.000
_cell.angle_alpha   90.00
_cell.angle_beta   90.00
_cell.angle_gamma   90.00
#
_symmetry.space_group_name_H-M   'P 1'
#
loop_
_entity.id
_entity.type
_entity.pdbx_description
1 polymer ?
#
loop_
_entity_poly.entity_id
_entity_poly.type
_entity_poly.pdbx_seq_one_letter_code
_entity_poly.pdbx_strand_id
1 'polypeptide(L)' 'MIRAFHVAGRCVDCGECDRVCPVDIPLRKLNQKIQKDLGDLFNAPTPGSEAGLASPLGEFTTGDPEEFN' A
#
# COMPACT_ATOMS: atom_id res chain seq x y z
N MET A 1 5.78 11.81 1.09
CA MET A 1 4.73 10.76 1.08
C MET A 1 4.51 10.09 -0.28
N ILE A 2 4.86 10.71 -1.42
CA ILE A 2 4.70 10.14 -2.78
C ILE A 2 5.24 8.71 -2.91
N ARG A 3 6.42 8.41 -2.33
CA ARG A 3 7.03 7.07 -2.41
C ARG A 3 6.17 5.97 -1.78
N ALA A 4 5.49 6.26 -0.68
CA ALA A 4 4.66 5.26 0.01
C ALA A 4 3.44 4.87 -0.85
N PHE A 5 2.81 5.85 -1.51
CA PHE A 5 1.73 5.60 -2.47
C PHE A 5 2.22 4.88 -3.74
N HIS A 6 3.41 5.20 -4.23
CA HIS A 6 4.00 4.53 -5.40
C HIS A 6 4.24 3.03 -5.19
N VAL A 7 4.54 2.62 -3.96
CA VAL A 7 4.78 1.21 -3.60
C VAL A 7 3.55 0.56 -2.94
N ALA A 8 2.46 1.30 -2.78
CA ALA A 8 1.21 0.78 -2.24
C ALA A 8 0.73 -0.39 -3.13
N GLY A 9 0.40 -1.52 -2.53
CA GLY A 9 0.07 -2.75 -3.26
C GLY A 9 1.27 -3.54 -3.82
N ARG A 10 2.52 -3.06 -3.64
CA ARG A 10 3.76 -3.74 -4.10
C ARG A 10 4.76 -4.03 -2.98
N CYS A 11 4.62 -3.36 -1.84
CA CYS A 11 5.46 -3.60 -0.68
C CYS A 11 5.26 -5.05 -0.20
N VAL A 12 6.35 -5.80 -0.01
CA VAL A 12 6.33 -7.19 0.51
C VAL A 12 6.85 -7.29 1.96
N ASP A 13 6.80 -6.17 2.68
CA ASP A 13 7.27 -6.05 4.07
C ASP A 13 8.72 -6.49 4.33
N CYS A 14 9.64 -6.24 3.39
CA CYS A 14 11.06 -6.60 3.52
C CYS A 14 11.83 -5.77 4.57
N GLY A 15 11.27 -4.65 5.05
CA GLY A 15 11.89 -3.78 6.06
C GLY A 15 13.07 -2.91 5.59
N GLU A 16 13.52 -3.05 4.34
CA GLU A 16 14.72 -2.34 3.86
C GLU A 16 14.55 -0.82 3.86
N CYS A 17 13.33 -0.32 3.60
CA CYS A 17 13.02 1.11 3.67
C CYS A 17 13.25 1.71 5.06
N ASP A 18 12.98 0.93 6.12
CA ASP A 18 13.19 1.33 7.52
C ASP A 18 14.67 1.29 7.86
N ARG A 19 15.34 0.19 7.50
CA ARG A 19 16.76 -0.07 7.79
C ARG A 19 17.69 1.00 7.22
N VAL A 20 17.37 1.54 6.04
CA VAL A 20 18.20 2.54 5.34
C VAL A 20 17.76 3.97 5.61
N CYS A 21 16.73 4.20 6.44
CA CYS A 21 16.20 5.53 6.66
C CYS A 21 17.22 6.42 7.39
N PRO A 22 17.69 7.54 6.81
CA PRO A 22 18.72 8.38 7.42
C PRO A 22 18.20 9.24 8.58
N VAL A 23 16.89 9.22 8.83
CA VAL A 23 16.20 10.09 9.81
C VAL A 23 15.25 9.29 10.72
N ASP A 24 15.42 7.96 10.78
CA ASP A 24 14.72 7.07 11.72
C ASP A 24 13.19 7.18 11.75
N ILE A 25 12.57 7.48 10.61
CA ILE A 25 11.11 7.46 10.48
C ILE A 25 10.66 5.99 10.34
N PRO A 26 9.58 5.56 11.01
CA PRO A 26 9.08 4.19 10.96
C PRO A 26 8.36 3.89 9.62
N LEU A 27 9.12 3.84 8.53
CA LEU A 27 8.64 3.65 7.16
C LEU A 27 7.99 2.28 6.96
N ARG A 28 8.49 1.23 7.64
CA ARG A 28 7.85 -0.09 7.59
C ARG A 28 6.43 -0.04 8.16
N LYS A 29 6.26 0.60 9.32
CA LYS A 29 4.95 0.75 9.98
C LYS A 29 3.98 1.56 9.12
N LEU A 30 4.46 2.60 8.44
CA LEU A 30 3.66 3.37 7.48
C LEU A 30 3.16 2.48 6.33
N ASN A 31 4.05 1.69 5.71
CA ASN A 31 3.67 0.80 4.62
C ASN A 31 2.71 -0.31 5.07
N GLN A 32 2.89 -0.86 6.27
CA GLN A 32 1.96 -1.84 6.86
C GLN A 32 0.56 -1.24 7.06
N LYS A 33 0.47 0.01 7.52
CA LYS A 33 -0.82 0.71 7.63
C LYS A 33 -1.48 0.87 6.26
N ILE A 34 -0.71 1.30 5.25
CA ILE A 34 -1.22 1.44 3.88
C ILE A 34 -1.71 0.09 3.35
N GLN A 35 -0.96 -1.01 3.52
CA GLN A 35 -1.40 -2.34 3.10
C GLN A 35 -2.71 -2.76 3.77
N LYS A 36 -2.84 -2.52 5.08
CA LYS A 36 -4.08 -2.77 5.80
C LYS A 36 -5.24 -1.98 5.21
N ASP A 37 -5.05 -0.69 4.96
CA ASP A 37 -6.08 0.16 4.39
C ASP A 37 -6.48 -0.27 2.98
N LEU A 38 -5.52 -0.71 2.17
CA LEU A 38 -5.80 -1.24 0.85
C LEU A 38 -6.65 -2.53 0.90
N GLY A 39 -6.37 -3.41 1.87
CA GLY A 39 -7.19 -4.60 2.11
C GLY A 39 -8.59 -4.24 2.57
N ASP A 40 -8.71 -3.34 3.55
CA ASP A 40 -9.99 -2.97 4.17
C ASP A 40 -10.90 -2.16 3.23
N LEU A 41 -10.31 -1.25 2.43
CA LEU A 41 -11.05 -0.27 1.61
C LEU A 41 -11.24 -0.74 0.17
N PHE A 42 -10.24 -1.43 -0.40
CA PHE A 42 -10.21 -1.76 -1.83
C PHE A 42 -10.19 -3.27 -2.08
N ASN A 43 -10.32 -4.10 -1.04
CA ASN A 43 -10.17 -5.55 -1.12
C ASN A 43 -8.87 -5.98 -1.83
N ALA A 44 -7.81 -5.18 -1.67
CA ALA A 44 -6.55 -5.44 -2.33
C ALA A 44 -5.93 -6.73 -1.77
N PRO A 45 -5.52 -7.67 -2.63
CA PRO A 45 -4.85 -8.89 -2.19
C PRO A 45 -3.47 -8.59 -1.63
N THR A 46 -2.89 -9.57 -0.94
CA THR A 46 -1.55 -9.44 -0.39
C THR A 46 -0.54 -9.21 -1.53
N PRO A 47 0.32 -8.18 -1.46
CA PRO A 47 1.28 -7.91 -2.52
C PRO A 47 2.13 -9.14 -2.87
N GLY A 48 2.15 -9.50 -4.16
CA GLY A 48 2.88 -10.66 -4.68
C GLY A 48 2.18 -12.01 -4.51
N SER A 49 0.95 -12.07 -3.97
CA SER A 49 0.18 -13.32 -3.90
C SER A 49 -0.30 -13.80 -5.27
N GLU A 50 -0.54 -12.88 -6.21
CA GLU A 50 -0.97 -13.19 -7.57
C GLU A 50 -0.20 -12.33 -8.58
N ALA A 51 0.09 -12.90 -9.75
CA ALA A 51 0.84 -12.22 -10.80
C ALA A 51 -0.10 -11.39 -11.70
N GLY A 52 0.40 -10.25 -12.19
CA GLY A 52 -0.31 -9.42 -13.17
C GLY A 52 -1.45 -8.56 -12.59
N LEU A 53 -1.59 -8.51 -11.26
CA LEU A 53 -2.56 -7.63 -10.62
C LEU A 53 -2.23 -6.15 -10.84
N ALA A 54 -3.28 -5.37 -11.06
CA ALA A 54 -3.18 -3.94 -11.12
C ALA A 54 -2.90 -3.32 -9.75
N SER A 55 -2.42 -2.07 -9.76
CA SER A 55 -2.23 -1.31 -8.53
C SER A 55 -3.60 -0.93 -7.95
N PRO A 56 -3.88 -1.17 -6.66
CA PRO A 56 -5.18 -0.82 -6.06
C PRO A 56 -5.51 0.67 -6.08
N LEU A 57 -4.49 1.53 -6.22
CA LEU A 57 -4.64 2.99 -6.32
C LEU A 57 -4.48 3.52 -7.75
N GLY A 58 -4.34 2.62 -8.73
CA GLY A 58 -4.21 2.97 -10.15
C GLY A 58 -5.46 2.69 -10.97
N GLU A 59 -6.45 2.04 -10.38
CA GLU A 59 -7.72 1.68 -11.00
C GLU A 59 -8.89 2.20 -10.15
N PHE A 60 -10.03 2.38 -10.80
CA PHE A 60 -11.26 2.84 -10.18
C PHE A 60 -12.32 1.75 -10.31
N THR A 61 -13.07 1.53 -9.23
CA THR A 61 -14.25 0.66 -9.24
C THR A 61 -15.46 1.38 -8.66
N THR A 62 -16.67 1.05 -9.13
CA THR A 62 -17.91 1.62 -8.58
C THR A 62 -18.22 1.18 -7.15
N GLY A 63 -17.44 0.24 -6.60
CA GLY A 63 -17.52 -0.20 -5.22
C GLY A 63 -16.50 0.47 -4.30
N ASP A 64 -15.67 1.37 -4.82
CA ASP A 64 -14.66 2.08 -4.02
C ASP A 64 -15.34 2.97 -2.97
N PRO A 65 -14.75 3.15 -1.78
CA PRO A 65 -15.35 3.95 -0.72
C PRO A 65 -15.54 5.41 -1.16
N GLU A 66 -16.78 5.91 -1.06
CA GLU A 66 -17.11 7.33 -1.22
C GLU A 66 -17.36 7.96 0.16
N GLU A 67 -16.40 8.71 0.68
CA GLU A 67 -16.54 9.40 1.99
C GLU A 67 -17.27 10.76 1.91
N PHE A 68 -17.58 11.26 0.72
CA PHE A 68 -18.06 12.65 0.51
C PHE A 68 -19.55 12.78 0.12
N ASN A 69 -20.39 11.80 0.46
CA ASN A 69 -21.84 11.86 0.23
C ASN A 69 -22.62 12.48 1.38
#